data_AF-A0A2E9KNH8-F1
#
_entry.id   AF-A0A2E9KNH8-F1
#
_cell.length_a   1.000
_cell.length_b   1.000
_cell.length_c   1.000
_cell.angle_alpha   90.00
_cell.angle_beta   90.00
_cell.angle_gamma   90.00
#
_symmetry.space_group_name_H-M   'P 1'
#
loop_
_entity.id
_entity.type
_entity.pdbx_description
1 polymer ?
#
loop_
_entity_poly.entity_id
_entity_poly.type
_entity_poly.pdbx_seq_one_letter_code
_entity_poly.pdbx_strand_id
1 'polypeptide(L)'
;MSLTEEARKKATPIKLKPENSEKLSSMLRMCDDYFSDARYFMQKGDLVRAFGAINYAHAWIDAAVKIGFMDGQGDDDLFTLP
;
A
#
# COMPACT_ATOMS: atom_id res chain seq x y z
N MET A 1 5.90 -0.05 -11.26
CA MET A 1 5.73 0.67 -9.98
C MET A 1 4.50 1.57 -9.94
N SER A 2 3.93 1.97 -11.08
CA SER A 2 2.80 2.90 -11.16
C SER A 2 1.57 2.48 -10.35
N LEU A 3 1.19 1.19 -10.38
CA LEU A 3 -0.03 0.71 -9.74
C LEU A 3 -0.07 0.96 -8.22
N THR A 4 1.00 0.61 -7.50
CA THR A 4 1.06 0.85 -6.04
C THR A 4 1.08 2.34 -5.72
N GLU A 5 1.74 3.15 -6.54
CA GLU A 5 1.74 4.61 -6.36
C GLU A 5 0.35 5.21 -6.59
N GLU A 6 -0.37 4.71 -7.59
CA GLU A 6 -1.74 5.10 -7.89
C GLU A 6 -2.69 4.69 -6.76
N ALA A 7 -2.63 3.44 -6.31
CA ALA A 7 -3.39 2.94 -5.17
C ALA A 7 -3.14 3.79 -3.91
N ARG A 8 -1.87 4.11 -3.61
CA ARG A 8 -1.47 4.91 -2.46
C ARG A 8 -1.98 6.35 -2.51
N LYS A 9 -2.14 6.93 -3.71
CA LYS A 9 -2.73 8.27 -3.94
C LYS A 9 -4.26 8.24 -3.90
N LYS A 10 -4.87 7.16 -4.40
CA LYS A 10 -6.33 7.01 -4.50
C LYS A 10 -6.98 6.71 -3.15
N ALA A 11 -6.37 5.84 -2.35
CA ALA A 11 -6.93 5.47 -1.06
C ALA A 11 -6.96 6.67 -0.10
N THR A 12 -8.10 6.93 0.52
CA THR A 12 -8.27 8.01 1.52
C THR A 12 -8.64 7.46 2.89
N PRO A 13 -8.17 8.07 4.01
CA PRO A 13 -8.45 7.57 5.34
C PRO A 13 -9.92 7.76 5.72
N ILE A 14 -10.51 6.73 6.34
CA ILE A 14 -11.85 6.81 6.93
C ILE A 14 -11.73 7.41 8.34
N LYS A 15 -12.83 7.94 8.90
CA LYS A 15 -12.86 8.43 10.28
C LYS A 15 -12.69 7.26 11.27
N LEU A 16 -11.48 7.11 11.80
CA LEU A 16 -11.09 6.03 12.70
C LEU A 16 -11.06 6.46 14.18
N LYS A 17 -11.17 5.47 15.07
CA LYS A 17 -10.82 5.61 16.49
C LYS A 17 -9.30 5.84 16.63
N PRO A 18 -8.83 6.54 17.68
CA PRO A 18 -7.39 6.83 17.87
C PRO A 18 -6.48 5.59 17.76
N GLU A 19 -6.88 4.48 18.39
CA GLU A 19 -6.17 3.19 18.35
C GLU A 19 -6.00 2.61 16.93
N ASN A 20 -6.92 2.91 16.01
CA ASN A 20 -6.87 2.44 14.63
C ASN A 20 -6.13 3.44 13.73
N SER A 21 -6.10 4.72 14.08
CA SER A 21 -5.30 5.73 13.38
C SER A 21 -3.80 5.45 13.48
N GLU A 22 -3.32 5.00 14.65
CA GLU A 22 -1.92 4.60 14.83
C GLU A 22 -1.58 3.36 13.99
N LYS A 23 -2.46 2.35 13.99
CA LYS A 23 -2.31 1.16 13.15
C LYS A 23 -2.28 1.53 11.67
N LEU A 24 -3.21 2.37 11.20
CA LEU A 24 -3.22 2.86 9.82
C LEU A 24 -1.91 3.58 9.48
N SER A 25 -1.42 4.44 10.38
CA SER A 25 -0.16 5.16 10.17
C SER A 25 1.02 4.20 10.04
N SER A 26 1.05 3.12 10.83
CA SER A 26 2.05 2.06 10.69
C SER A 26 1.91 1.30 9.38
N MET A 27 0.69 0.97 8.93
CA MET A 27 0.45 0.28 7.65
C MET A 27 0.90 1.14 6.46
N LEU A 28 0.58 2.45 6.48
CA LEU A 28 0.98 3.38 5.42
C LEU A 28 2.51 3.53 5.36
N ARG A 29 3.17 3.59 6.52
CA ARG A 29 4.63 3.57 6.59
C ARG A 29 5.21 2.31 5.95
N MET A 30 4.64 1.13 6.24
CA MET A 30 5.10 -0.12 5.64
C MET A 30 4.91 -0.14 4.12
N CYS A 31 3.80 0.39 3.60
CA CYS A 31 3.61 0.57 2.16
C CYS A 31 4.71 1.46 1.56
N ASP A 32 4.98 2.62 2.17
CA ASP A 32 5.92 3.62 1.66
C ASP A 32 7.39 3.11 1.74
N ASP A 33 7.75 2.42 2.82
CA ASP A 33 9.07 1.83 3.05
C ASP A 33 9.37 0.74 2.00
N TYR A 34 8.46 -0.23 1.81
CA TYR A 34 8.67 -1.29 0.82
C TYR A 34 8.59 -0.79 -0.62
N PHE A 35 7.84 0.29 -0.89
CA PHE A 35 7.90 0.95 -2.19
C PHE A 35 9.29 1.57 -2.44
N SER A 36 9.90 2.14 -1.41
CA SER A 36 11.28 2.64 -1.47
C SER A 36 12.28 1.50 -1.71
N ASP A 37 12.15 0.38 -0.99
CA ASP A 37 12.99 -0.80 -1.17
C ASP A 37 12.87 -1.38 -2.59
N ALA A 38 11.64 -1.44 -3.13
CA ALA A 38 11.42 -1.87 -4.50
C ALA A 38 12.18 -0.99 -5.52
N ARG A 39 12.18 0.34 -5.33
CA ARG A 39 12.99 1.25 -6.16
C ARG A 39 14.48 0.98 -6.00
N TYR A 40 14.94 0.79 -4.78
CA TYR A 40 16.34 0.52 -4.49
C TYR A 40 16.83 -0.76 -5.19
N PHE A 41 16.11 -1.88 -5.02
CA PHE A 41 16.46 -3.15 -5.65
C PHE A 41 16.39 -3.07 -7.17
N MET A 42 15.39 -2.38 -7.72
CA MET A 42 15.26 -2.18 -9.16
C MET A 42 16.45 -1.40 -9.74
N GLN A 43 16.89 -0.32 -9.08
CA GLN A 43 18.08 0.45 -9.48
C GLN A 43 19.38 -0.37 -9.43
N LYS A 44 19.43 -1.40 -8.57
CA LYS A 44 20.57 -2.33 -8.44
C LYS A 44 20.49 -3.52 -9.41
N GLY A 45 19.41 -3.66 -10.18
CA GLY A 45 19.18 -4.81 -11.06
C GLY A 45 18.74 -6.09 -10.33
N ASP A 46 18.44 -6.03 -9.03
CA ASP A 46 17.89 -7.15 -8.25
C ASP A 46 16.37 -7.20 -8.45
N LEU A 47 15.96 -7.69 -9.62
CA LEU A 47 14.55 -7.67 -10.04
C LEU A 47 13.66 -8.58 -9.20
N VAL A 48 14.21 -9.67 -8.63
CA VAL A 48 13.46 -10.59 -7.77
C VAL A 48 13.06 -9.89 -6.47
N ARG A 49 14.01 -9.24 -5.79
CA ARG A 49 13.69 -8.48 -4.57
C ARG A 49 12.85 -7.25 -4.87
N ALA A 50 13.09 -6.58 -6.00
CA ALA A 50 12.26 -5.45 -6.42
C ALA A 50 10.79 -5.87 -6.60
N PHE A 51 10.55 -6.99 -7.28
CA PHE A 51 9.21 -7.55 -7.47
C PHE A 51 8.56 -7.97 -6.15
N GLY A 52 9.30 -8.63 -5.26
CA GLY A 52 8.79 -8.98 -3.93
C GLY A 52 8.38 -7.75 -3.12
N ALA A 53 9.25 -6.74 -3.07
CA ALA A 53 9.01 -5.53 -2.29
C ALA A 53 7.81 -4.73 -2.80
N ILE A 54 7.62 -4.59 -4.12
CA ILE A 54 6.49 -3.81 -4.64
C ILE A 54 5.13 -4.49 -4.41
N ASN A 55 5.08 -5.83 -4.47
CA ASN A 55 3.87 -6.59 -4.14
C ASN A 55 3.55 -6.48 -2.65
N TYR A 56 4.57 -6.57 -1.79
CA TYR A 56 4.36 -6.43 -0.35
C TYR A 56 3.92 -5.02 0.05
N ALA A 57 4.47 -3.98 -0.60
CA ALA A 57 3.99 -2.61 -0.44
C ALA A 57 2.50 -2.49 -0.82
N HIS A 58 2.11 -3.07 -1.96
CA HIS A 58 0.72 -3.06 -2.41
C HIS A 58 -0.22 -3.80 -1.45
N ALA A 59 0.22 -4.93 -0.90
CA ALA A 59 -0.57 -5.69 0.07
C ALA A 59 -0.89 -4.88 1.34
N TRP A 60 -0.01 -3.98 1.80
CA TRP A 60 -0.29 -3.12 2.95
C TRP A 60 -1.42 -2.12 2.70
N ILE A 61 -1.42 -1.47 1.52
CA ILE A 61 -2.48 -0.51 1.16
C ILE A 61 -3.80 -1.22 0.85
N ASP A 62 -3.74 -2.36 0.17
CA ASP A 62 -4.92 -3.19 -0.11
C ASP A 62 -5.56 -3.72 1.18
N ALA A 63 -4.74 -4.20 2.13
CA ALA A 63 -5.24 -4.61 3.44
C ALA A 63 -5.91 -3.47 4.20
N ALA A 64 -5.37 -2.24 4.13
CA ALA A 64 -5.96 -1.07 4.78
C ALA A 64 -7.34 -0.74 4.19
N VAL A 65 -7.53 -0.91 2.88
CA VAL A 65 -8.84 -0.80 2.23
C VAL A 65 -9.76 -1.94 2.65
N LYS A 66 -9.29 -3.19 2.59
CA LYS A 66 -10.07 -4.40 2.90
C LYS A 66 -10.66 -4.38 4.31
N ILE A 67 -9.89 -3.92 5.29
CA ILE A 67 -10.33 -3.87 6.71
C ILE A 67 -11.12 -2.61 7.06
N GLY A 68 -11.39 -1.73 6.08
CA GLY A 68 -12.17 -0.51 6.27
C GLY A 68 -11.41 0.60 7.02
N PHE A 69 -10.08 0.62 6.93
CA PHE A 69 -9.28 1.74 7.44
C PHE A 69 -9.14 2.85 6.40
N MET A 70 -9.17 2.48 5.13
CA MET A 70 -9.15 3.40 3.99
C MET A 70 -10.28 3.09 3.01
N ASP A 71 -10.69 4.10 2.27
CA ASP A 71 -11.64 3.99 1.16
C ASP A 71 -10.88 3.92 -0.17
N GLY A 72 -11.02 2.78 -0.86
CA GLY A 72 -10.47 2.52 -2.20
C GLY A 72 -11.27 3.16 -3.35
N GLN A 73 -12.35 3.88 -3.04
CA GLN A 73 -13.23 4.59 -3.98
C GLN A 73 -13.90 3.68 -5.02
N GLY A 74 -14.20 2.43 -4.65
CA GLY A 74 -14.88 1.47 -5.55
C GLY A 74 -14.02 0.98 -6.73
N ASP A 75 -12.69 1.07 -6.62
CA ASP A 75 -11.77 0.58 -7.65
C ASP A 75 -11.36 -0.88 -7.42
N ASP A 76 -11.94 -1.78 -8.22
CA ASP A 76 -11.65 -3.23 -8.21
C ASP A 76 -10.40 -3.62 -9.01
N ASP A 77 -9.82 -2.69 -9.78
CA ASP A 77 -8.57 -2.92 -10.53
C ASP A 77 -7.34 -2.72 -9.64
N LEU A 78 -7.42 -1.73 -8.72
CA LEU A 78 -6.34 -1.40 -7.78
C LEU A 78 -6.48 -2.08 -6.42
N PHE A 79 -7.66 -2.56 -6.04
CA PHE A 79 -7.91 -3.13 -4.73
C PHE A 79 -8.77 -4.39 -4.81
N THR A 80 -8.57 -5.30 -3.85
CA THR A 80 -9.43 -6.47 -3.67
C THR A 80 -10.65 -6.10 -2.82
N LEU A 81 -11.63 -5.41 -3.40
CA LEU A 81 -12.79 -4.96 -2.63
C LEU A 81 -13.65 -6.14 -2.10
N PRO A 82 -14.38 -5.96 -0.98
CA PRO A 82 -15.29 -6.97 -0.42
C PRO A 82 -16.49 -7.29 -1.31
#